data_AF-G8YR99-F1
#
_entry.id   AF-G8YR99-F1
#
_cell.length_a   1.000
_cell.length_b   1.000
_cell.length_c   1.000
_cell.angle_alpha   90.00
_cell.angle_beta   90.00
_cell.angle_gamma   90.00
#
_symmetry.space_group_name_H-M   'P 1'
#
loop_
_entity.id
_entity.type
_entity.pdbx_description
1 polymer ?
#
loop_
_entity_poly.entity_id
_entity_poly.type
_entity_poly.pdbx_seq_one_letter_code
_entity_poly.pdbx_strand_id
1 'polypeptide(L)'
;MSLVAIKNQVAGLFKRSNSDEHLARLEEPLRNNQTPYGSMNDEERDRAQDAMAEEAIISASKNMGNDDDDENEGGFWNRFDPRVMSDIIIGLSDGLTVPFALTAGLSSLGDSKLVITGGMAELVSGAISMGLGGFLAAKSESEYYHNQVKKEKLGFFKRPEAVNQEAAEVLFEIGVSEQTIASFLKDLDTTPKNLIDFVIRFGKGLEEPAEGREFTSALTIGLAYFLGGFVPLLPYFFCSVVKTGLIVSVIVMIVTLFIFGYIKTSVSLGEDCGVHKKFIEGFQMVLTGSVAAGAAWSLVFLIDN
;
A
#
# COMPACT_ATOMS: atom_id res chain seq x y z
N MET A 1 38.73 6.56 -18.00
CA MET A 1 38.56 7.05 -16.61
C MET A 1 37.37 6.31 -16.01
N SER A 2 37.58 5.55 -14.94
CA SER A 2 36.63 4.56 -14.41
C SER A 2 35.53 5.20 -13.56
N LEU A 3 34.29 4.72 -13.72
CA LEU A 3 33.06 5.09 -12.99
C LEU A 3 33.20 5.13 -11.46
N VAL A 4 34.19 4.43 -10.90
CA VAL A 4 34.47 4.41 -9.46
C VAL A 4 34.97 5.78 -8.94
N ALA A 5 35.70 6.54 -9.75
CA ALA A 5 36.20 7.85 -9.36
C ALA A 5 35.08 8.90 -9.26
N ILE A 6 34.08 8.81 -10.13
CA ILE A 6 32.91 9.71 -10.13
C ILE A 6 31.99 9.38 -8.95
N LYS A 7 31.77 8.10 -8.63
CA LYS A 7 30.93 7.68 -7.50
C LYS A 7 31.49 8.14 -6.15
N ASN A 8 32.81 8.10 -5.97
CA ASN A 8 33.44 8.56 -4.73
C ASN A 8 33.45 10.09 -4.56
N GLN A 9 33.52 10.86 -5.65
CA GLN A 9 33.40 12.31 -5.56
C GLN A 9 31.96 12.77 -5.25
N VAL A 10 30.95 12.08 -5.77
CA VAL A 10 29.53 12.41 -5.48
C VAL A 10 29.14 12.01 -4.06
N ALA A 11 29.64 10.88 -3.54
CA ALA A 11 29.40 10.47 -2.15
C ALA A 11 30.07 11.40 -1.11
N GLY A 12 31.22 11.99 -1.47
CA GLY A 12 31.92 12.96 -0.63
C GLY A 12 31.21 14.30 -0.48
N LEU A 13 30.39 14.70 -1.46
CA LEU A 13 29.66 15.96 -1.46
C LEU A 13 28.39 15.94 -0.60
N PHE A 14 27.78 14.77 -0.37
CA PHE A 14 26.54 14.65 0.40
C PHE A 14 26.74 14.33 1.89
N LYS A 15 27.92 13.84 2.29
CA LYS A 15 28.13 13.32 3.66
C LYS A 15 28.63 14.35 4.68
N ARG A 16 28.97 15.57 4.26
CA ARG A 16 29.70 16.53 5.11
C ARG A 16 28.88 17.71 5.65
N SER A 17 27.57 17.78 5.37
CA SER A 17 26.76 18.93 5.81
C SER A 17 25.77 18.64 6.94
N ASN A 18 25.38 17.37 7.19
CA ASN A 18 24.24 17.08 8.09
C ASN A 18 24.61 16.38 9.40
N SER A 19 25.74 15.66 9.46
CA SER A 19 26.16 14.98 10.69
C SER A 19 26.83 15.91 11.69
N ASP A 20 27.59 16.90 11.23
CA ASP A 20 28.33 17.82 12.12
C ASP A 20 27.39 18.82 12.81
N GLU A 21 26.30 19.23 12.14
CA GLU A 21 25.29 20.13 12.72
C GLU A 21 24.41 19.43 13.76
N HIS A 22 24.11 18.14 13.56
CA HIS A 22 23.37 17.33 14.53
C HIS A 22 24.19 16.97 15.77
N LEU A 23 25.49 16.69 15.62
CA LEU A 23 26.39 16.44 16.76
C LEU A 23 26.63 17.70 17.60
N ALA A 24 26.80 18.87 16.96
CA ALA A 24 26.96 20.14 17.66
C ALA A 24 25.71 20.53 18.49
N ARG A 25 24.50 20.24 17.98
CA ARG A 25 23.23 20.48 18.69
C ARG A 25 22.99 19.49 19.85
N LEU A 26 23.61 18.32 19.83
CA LEU A 26 23.52 17.33 20.92
C LEU A 26 24.54 17.59 22.04
N GLU A 27 25.68 18.22 21.74
CA GLU A 27 26.67 18.61 22.74
C GLU A 27 26.25 19.82 23.59
N GLU A 28 25.42 20.71 23.04
CA GLU A 28 24.97 21.94 23.72
C GLU A 28 24.17 21.69 25.02
N PRO A 29 23.16 20.79 25.06
CA PRO A 29 22.45 20.46 26.30
C PRO A 29 23.27 19.62 27.28
N LEU A 30 24.27 18.86 26.81
CA LEU A 30 25.17 18.08 27.68
C LEU A 30 26.18 18.96 28.43
N ARG A 31 26.54 20.13 27.87
CA ARG A 31 27.43 21.09 28.53
C ARG A 31 26.72 21.92 29.60
N ASN A 32 25.41 22.14 29.46
CA ASN A 32 24.65 23.01 30.36
C ASN A 32 24.15 22.30 31.64
N ASN A 33 24.32 20.98 31.73
CA ASN A 33 23.89 20.17 32.88
C ASN A 33 25.04 19.66 33.76
N GLN A 34 26.21 20.30 33.70
CA GLN A 34 27.28 20.06 34.67
C GLN A 34 26.95 20.74 36.00
N THR A 35 26.41 19.96 36.94
CA THR A 35 26.22 20.36 38.33
C THR A 35 27.58 20.66 39.00
N PRO A 36 27.64 21.64 39.93
CA PRO A 36 28.89 22.08 40.54
C PRO A 36 29.17 21.28 41.82
N TYR A 37 29.85 20.13 41.73
CA TYR A 37 30.31 19.43 42.93
C TYR A 37 31.71 18.86 42.79
N GLY A 38 32.68 19.66 43.23
CA GLY A 38 33.92 19.15 43.79
C GLY A 38 33.72 18.77 45.25
N SER A 39 34.27 17.61 45.65
CA SER A 39 34.46 17.15 47.04
C SER A 39 33.20 17.12 47.93
N MET A 40 32.42 16.05 47.84
CA MET A 40 31.44 15.65 48.87
C MET A 40 31.75 14.24 49.38
N ASN A 41 31.45 13.99 50.65
CA ASN A 41 31.65 12.68 51.30
C ASN A 41 30.51 11.72 50.93
N ASP A 42 30.77 10.40 51.04
CA ASP A 42 29.90 9.34 50.51
C ASP A 42 28.45 9.37 51.07
N GLU A 43 28.23 9.84 52.30
CA GLU A 43 26.89 9.96 52.91
C GLU A 43 26.00 11.08 52.33
N GLU A 44 26.59 12.06 51.64
CA GLU A 44 25.83 13.14 50.97
C GLU A 44 25.44 12.74 49.53
N ARG A 45 26.19 11.81 48.91
CA ARG A 45 25.88 11.25 47.59
C ARG A 45 24.64 10.35 47.64
N ASP A 46 24.52 9.51 48.65
CA ASP A 46 23.36 8.61 48.79
C ASP A 46 22.06 9.40 48.97
N ARG A 47 22.07 10.46 49.81
CA ARG A 47 20.91 11.34 49.99
C ARG A 47 20.53 12.14 48.74
N ALA A 48 21.51 12.54 47.93
CA ALA A 48 21.26 13.23 46.66
C ALA A 48 20.71 12.27 45.59
N GLN A 49 21.17 11.02 45.57
CA GLN A 49 20.65 9.99 44.66
C GLN A 49 19.23 9.57 45.01
N ASP A 50 18.91 9.43 46.31
CA ASP A 50 17.56 9.08 46.76
C ASP A 50 16.54 10.19 46.44
N ALA A 51 16.91 11.46 46.63
CA ALA A 51 16.06 12.60 46.28
C ALA A 51 15.82 12.71 44.76
N MET A 52 16.83 12.42 43.94
CA MET A 52 16.68 12.39 42.47
C MET A 52 15.86 11.19 41.98
N ALA A 53 15.95 10.04 42.64
CA ALA A 53 15.13 8.88 42.34
C ALA A 53 13.65 9.16 42.68
N GLU A 54 13.38 9.83 43.81
CA GLU A 54 12.02 10.21 44.20
C GLU A 54 11.42 11.24 43.24
N GLU A 55 12.20 12.25 42.81
CA GLU A 55 11.76 13.25 41.83
C GLU A 55 11.57 12.66 40.41
N ALA A 56 12.40 11.68 40.02
CA ALA A 56 12.25 10.92 38.78
C ALA A 56 10.99 10.03 38.80
N ILE A 57 10.66 9.44 39.95
CA ILE A 57 9.43 8.62 40.11
C ILE A 57 8.19 9.52 40.11
N ILE A 58 8.24 10.68 40.76
CA ILE A 58 7.11 11.64 40.77
C ILE A 58 6.89 12.24 39.37
N SER A 59 7.94 12.54 38.62
CA SER A 59 7.82 13.01 37.23
C SER A 59 7.37 11.90 36.26
N ALA A 60 7.82 10.65 36.46
CA ALA A 60 7.32 9.50 35.70
C ALA A 60 5.84 9.20 36.02
N SER A 61 5.43 9.29 37.28
CA SER A 61 4.02 9.12 37.69
C SER A 61 3.13 10.26 37.17
N LYS A 62 3.67 11.48 37.02
CA LYS A 62 2.95 12.61 36.43
C LYS A 62 2.77 12.47 34.91
N ASN A 63 3.70 11.81 34.22
CA ASN A 63 3.59 11.47 32.80
C ASN A 63 2.72 10.23 32.53
N MET A 64 2.55 9.33 33.50
CA MET A 64 1.61 8.19 33.42
C MET A 64 0.16 8.55 33.76
N GLY A 65 -0.11 9.77 34.22
CA GLY A 65 -1.43 10.24 34.64
C GLY A 65 -2.18 11.07 33.60
N ASN A 66 -1.74 11.08 32.34
CA ASN A 66 -2.32 11.93 31.30
C ASN A 66 -2.55 11.19 29.97
N ASP A 67 -2.76 9.87 30.03
CA ASP A 67 -3.21 9.02 28.91
C ASP A 67 -4.75 8.98 28.84
N ASP A 68 -5.40 10.15 28.90
CA ASP A 68 -6.85 10.32 28.71
C ASP A 68 -7.17 11.28 27.55
N ASP A 69 -6.28 11.41 26.56
CA ASP A 69 -6.58 12.06 25.27
C ASP A 69 -6.52 11.02 24.14
N ASP A 70 -7.58 10.21 24.10
CA ASP A 70 -7.94 9.26 23.06
C ASP A 70 -8.09 9.91 21.67
N GLU A 71 -7.44 9.27 20.70
CA GLU A 71 -8.01 8.84 19.41
C GLU A 71 -8.79 9.85 18.55
N ASN A 72 -8.15 10.47 17.52
CA ASN A 72 -8.79 10.60 16.20
C ASN A 72 -7.89 11.03 15.00
N GLU A 73 -6.75 10.40 14.72
CA GLU A 73 -6.10 10.58 13.39
C GLU A 73 -5.73 9.26 12.67
N GLY A 74 -6.34 8.15 13.07
CA GLY A 74 -6.38 6.95 12.23
C GLY A 74 -7.44 7.12 11.14
N GLY A 75 -7.09 7.77 10.03
CA GLY A 75 -8.02 8.02 8.92
C GLY A 75 -8.81 6.77 8.52
N PHE A 76 -10.08 6.93 8.14
CA PHE A 76 -11.04 5.86 7.76
C PHE A 76 -10.41 4.69 6.97
N TRP A 77 -9.45 5.00 6.11
CA TRP A 77 -8.73 4.09 5.24
C TRP A 77 -7.75 3.13 5.95
N ASN A 78 -7.23 3.49 7.12
CA ASN A 78 -6.28 2.66 7.89
C ASN A 78 -6.95 1.48 8.60
N ARG A 79 -8.30 1.44 8.61
CA ARG A 79 -9.08 0.33 9.18
C ARG A 79 -9.29 -0.83 8.20
N PHE A 80 -8.94 -0.66 6.92
CA PHE A 80 -9.15 -1.67 5.89
C PHE A 80 -7.86 -2.43 5.57
N ASP A 81 -7.98 -3.73 5.29
CA ASP A 81 -6.88 -4.54 4.79
C ASP A 81 -6.32 -3.90 3.49
N PRO A 82 -5.00 -3.71 3.36
CA PRO A 82 -4.38 -3.17 2.14
C PRO A 82 -4.81 -3.88 0.86
N ARG A 83 -5.09 -5.19 0.94
CA ARG A 83 -5.58 -6.01 -0.18
C ARG A 83 -7.01 -5.61 -0.57
N VAL A 84 -7.90 -5.39 0.40
CA VAL A 84 -9.27 -4.91 0.16
C VAL A 84 -9.25 -3.49 -0.43
N MET A 85 -8.36 -2.63 0.05
CA MET A 85 -8.17 -1.30 -0.51
C MET A 85 -7.75 -1.37 -1.98
N SER A 86 -6.75 -2.20 -2.29
CA SER A 86 -6.29 -2.42 -3.66
C SER A 86 -7.44 -2.87 -4.57
N ASP A 87 -8.24 -3.82 -4.11
CA ASP A 87 -9.40 -4.35 -4.84
C ASP A 87 -10.44 -3.25 -5.14
N ILE A 88 -10.75 -2.39 -4.17
CA ILE A 88 -11.66 -1.23 -4.35
C ILE A 88 -11.09 -0.25 -5.38
N ILE A 89 -9.79 0.06 -5.29
CA ILE A 89 -9.12 0.99 -6.21
C ILE A 89 -9.13 0.44 -7.64
N ILE A 90 -8.88 -0.87 -7.83
CA ILE A 90 -8.92 -1.52 -9.14
C ILE A 90 -10.34 -1.42 -9.70
N GLY A 91 -11.35 -1.85 -8.93
CA GLY A 91 -12.75 -1.81 -9.36
C GLY A 91 -13.22 -0.39 -9.71
N LEU A 92 -12.93 0.61 -8.86
CA LEU A 92 -13.30 2.01 -9.13
C LEU A 92 -12.56 2.59 -10.33
N SER A 93 -11.27 2.29 -10.51
CA SER A 93 -10.48 2.82 -11.63
C SER A 93 -11.11 2.41 -12.96
N ASP A 94 -11.47 1.13 -13.08
CA ASP A 94 -12.05 0.61 -14.31
C ASP A 94 -13.52 1.00 -14.45
N GLY A 95 -14.28 0.97 -13.34
CA GLY A 95 -15.70 1.38 -13.32
C GLY A 95 -15.88 2.84 -13.71
N LEU A 96 -15.00 3.74 -13.28
CA LEU A 96 -15.06 5.15 -13.69
C LEU A 96 -14.67 5.34 -15.16
N THR A 97 -13.80 4.50 -15.71
CA THR A 97 -13.20 4.76 -17.03
C THR A 97 -13.97 4.08 -18.17
N VAL A 98 -14.29 2.79 -18.01
CA VAL A 98 -14.84 1.96 -19.10
C VAL A 98 -16.32 2.29 -19.38
N PRO A 99 -17.24 2.26 -18.38
CA PRO A 99 -18.60 2.75 -18.53
C PRO A 99 -18.70 4.20 -19.03
N PHE A 100 -17.79 5.09 -18.61
CA PHE A 100 -17.73 6.46 -19.12
C PHE A 100 -17.38 6.48 -20.61
N ALA A 101 -16.35 5.74 -21.03
CA ALA A 101 -15.97 5.67 -22.43
C ALA A 101 -17.09 5.08 -23.30
N LEU A 102 -17.75 4.02 -22.83
CA LEU A 102 -18.88 3.42 -23.53
C LEU A 102 -20.06 4.38 -23.65
N THR A 103 -20.45 5.06 -22.57
CA THR A 103 -21.56 6.01 -22.60
C THR A 103 -21.26 7.21 -23.48
N ALA A 104 -20.03 7.72 -23.48
CA ALA A 104 -19.56 8.72 -24.44
C ALA A 104 -19.67 8.18 -25.87
N GLY A 105 -19.21 6.96 -26.13
CA GLY A 105 -19.37 6.25 -27.39
C GLY A 105 -20.81 6.20 -27.90
N LEU A 106 -21.71 5.64 -27.10
CA LEU A 106 -23.13 5.49 -27.45
C LEU A 106 -23.86 6.83 -27.60
N SER A 107 -23.40 7.88 -26.92
CA SER A 107 -24.02 9.20 -27.02
C SER A 107 -23.88 9.84 -28.41
N SER A 108 -22.90 9.39 -29.22
CA SER A 108 -22.75 9.86 -30.61
C SER A 108 -23.93 9.47 -31.49
N LEU A 109 -24.61 8.35 -31.17
CA LEU A 109 -25.79 7.84 -31.88
C LEU A 109 -27.07 8.62 -31.59
N GLY A 110 -27.05 9.53 -30.60
CA GLY A 110 -28.14 10.49 -30.38
C GLY A 110 -29.39 9.97 -29.67
N ASP A 111 -29.40 8.75 -29.13
CA ASP A 111 -30.50 8.21 -28.31
C ASP A 111 -30.11 8.00 -26.83
N SER A 112 -30.76 8.74 -25.90
CA SER A 112 -30.50 8.63 -24.46
C SER A 112 -30.90 7.26 -23.92
N LYS A 113 -31.95 6.65 -24.48
CA LYS A 113 -32.42 5.34 -24.04
C LYS A 113 -31.36 4.29 -24.34
N LEU A 114 -30.76 4.34 -25.53
CA LEU A 114 -29.66 3.47 -25.92
C LEU A 114 -28.46 3.59 -24.97
N VAL A 115 -28.05 4.82 -24.64
CA VAL A 115 -26.95 5.07 -23.71
C VAL A 115 -27.23 4.46 -22.33
N ILE A 116 -28.43 4.69 -21.79
CA ILE A 116 -28.81 4.17 -20.47
C ILE A 116 -28.89 2.64 -20.49
N THR A 117 -29.60 2.05 -21.45
CA THR A 117 -29.77 0.60 -21.48
C THR A 117 -28.47 -0.13 -21.80
N GLY A 118 -27.65 0.41 -22.71
CA GLY A 118 -26.36 -0.15 -23.09
C GLY A 118 -25.34 -0.02 -21.95
N GLY A 119 -25.26 1.16 -21.33
CA GLY A 119 -24.38 1.40 -20.20
C GLY A 119 -24.78 0.61 -18.95
N MET A 120 -26.07 0.47 -18.63
CA MET A 120 -26.50 -0.38 -17.52
C MET A 120 -26.23 -1.87 -17.77
N ALA A 121 -26.39 -2.34 -19.02
CA ALA A 121 -26.06 -3.71 -19.39
C ALA A 121 -24.55 -3.98 -19.25
N GLU A 122 -23.71 -3.05 -19.68
CA GLU A 122 -22.27 -3.14 -19.49
C GLU A 122 -21.87 -3.03 -18.03
N LEU A 123 -22.50 -2.16 -17.24
CA LEU A 123 -22.25 -2.03 -15.81
C LEU A 123 -22.47 -3.34 -15.05
N VAL A 124 -23.61 -4.00 -15.29
CA VAL A 124 -23.95 -5.27 -14.63
C VAL A 124 -23.04 -6.40 -15.12
N SER A 125 -22.83 -6.50 -16.43
CA SER A 125 -21.96 -7.53 -17.02
C SER A 125 -20.51 -7.37 -16.54
N GLY A 126 -19.99 -6.14 -16.55
CA GLY A 126 -18.65 -5.77 -16.12
C GLY A 126 -18.43 -5.99 -14.63
N ALA A 127 -19.40 -5.61 -13.78
CA ALA A 127 -19.32 -5.85 -12.34
C ALA A 127 -19.25 -7.35 -12.01
N ILE A 128 -20.07 -8.18 -12.67
CA ILE A 128 -20.04 -9.64 -12.49
C ILE A 128 -18.72 -10.20 -13.00
N SER A 129 -18.27 -9.77 -14.19
CA SER A 129 -17.01 -10.23 -14.79
C SER A 129 -15.81 -9.92 -13.91
N MET A 130 -15.68 -8.69 -13.43
CA MET A 130 -14.59 -8.29 -12.54
C MET A 130 -14.65 -8.94 -11.17
N GLY A 131 -15.86 -9.06 -10.59
CA GLY A 131 -16.03 -9.75 -9.32
C GLY A 131 -15.62 -11.23 -9.41
N LEU A 132 -16.05 -11.93 -10.45
CA LEU A 132 -15.61 -13.31 -10.71
C LEU A 132 -14.11 -13.39 -11.02
N GLY A 133 -13.55 -12.40 -11.72
CA GLY A 133 -12.11 -12.27 -11.96
C GLY A 133 -11.32 -12.17 -10.66
N GLY A 134 -11.77 -11.32 -9.72
CA GLY A 134 -11.21 -11.22 -8.37
C GLY A 134 -11.28 -12.52 -7.59
N PHE A 135 -12.46 -13.17 -7.61
CA PHE A 135 -12.65 -14.48 -6.97
C PHE A 135 -11.67 -15.53 -7.52
N LEU A 136 -11.59 -15.67 -8.84
CA LEU A 136 -10.71 -16.63 -9.50
C LEU A 136 -9.24 -16.32 -9.23
N ALA A 137 -8.85 -15.04 -9.22
CA ALA A 137 -7.48 -14.63 -8.92
C ALA A 137 -7.09 -15.01 -7.49
N ALA A 138 -7.91 -14.64 -6.50
CA ALA A 138 -7.68 -14.98 -5.10
C ALA A 138 -7.68 -16.49 -4.85
N LYS A 139 -8.62 -17.22 -5.48
CA LYS A 139 -8.66 -18.69 -5.41
C LYS A 139 -7.41 -19.32 -6.02
N SER A 140 -6.94 -18.81 -7.16
CA SER A 140 -5.74 -19.31 -7.84
C SER A 140 -4.48 -19.04 -7.01
N GLU A 141 -4.39 -17.87 -6.37
CA GLU A 141 -3.31 -17.54 -5.42
C GLU A 141 -3.28 -18.55 -4.25
N SER A 142 -4.45 -18.83 -3.67
CA SER A 142 -4.60 -19.82 -2.60
C SER A 142 -4.22 -21.23 -3.04
N GLU A 143 -4.77 -21.73 -4.15
CA GLU A 143 -4.44 -23.06 -4.66
C GLU A 143 -2.95 -23.17 -5.04
N TYR A 144 -2.36 -22.12 -5.60
CA TYR A 144 -0.95 -22.05 -5.91
C TYR A 144 -0.08 -22.16 -4.65
N TYR A 145 -0.40 -21.38 -3.61
CA TYR A 145 0.29 -21.44 -2.32
C TYR A 145 0.25 -22.85 -1.73
N HIS A 146 -0.94 -23.44 -1.58
CA HIS A 146 -1.10 -24.75 -0.96
C HIS A 146 -0.36 -25.87 -1.72
N ASN A 147 -0.39 -25.81 -3.06
CA ASN A 147 0.32 -26.78 -3.89
C ASN A 147 1.84 -26.65 -3.75
N GLN A 148 2.37 -25.43 -3.70
CA GLN A 148 3.80 -25.20 -3.49
C GLN A 148 4.24 -25.62 -2.09
N VAL A 149 3.53 -25.22 -1.04
CA VAL A 149 3.83 -25.63 0.34
C VAL A 149 3.84 -27.15 0.47
N LYS A 150 2.86 -27.84 -0.13
CA LYS A 150 2.82 -29.31 -0.14
C LYS A 150 4.03 -29.91 -0.86
N LYS A 151 4.43 -29.33 -1.99
CA LYS A 151 5.58 -29.79 -2.79
C LYS A 151 6.90 -29.61 -2.01
N GLU A 152 7.10 -28.47 -1.37
CA GLU A 152 8.28 -28.19 -0.55
C GLU A 152 8.34 -29.09 0.70
N LYS A 153 7.21 -29.27 1.39
CA LYS A 153 7.11 -30.21 2.52
C LYS A 153 7.44 -31.66 2.09
N LEU A 154 7.00 -32.09 0.91
CA LEU A 154 7.39 -33.39 0.34
C LEU A 154 8.87 -33.45 -0.07
N GLY A 155 9.43 -32.33 -0.52
CA GLY A 155 10.85 -32.18 -0.86
C GLY A 155 11.75 -32.41 0.36
N PHE A 156 11.38 -31.84 1.50
CA PHE A 156 12.08 -32.06 2.78
C PHE A 156 12.22 -33.54 3.11
N PHE A 157 11.13 -34.32 3.05
CA PHE A 157 11.18 -35.76 3.37
C PHE A 157 12.11 -36.56 2.44
N LYS A 158 12.34 -36.07 1.22
CA LYS A 158 13.24 -36.71 0.26
C LYS A 158 14.71 -36.33 0.48
N ARG A 159 14.98 -35.09 0.92
CA ARG A 159 16.33 -34.54 1.07
C ARG A 159 16.39 -33.58 2.29
N PRO A 160 16.44 -34.11 3.52
CA PRO A 160 16.46 -33.28 4.73
C PRO A 160 17.72 -32.42 4.83
N GLU A 161 18.88 -32.93 4.42
CA GLU A 161 20.15 -32.18 4.46
C GLU A 161 20.12 -30.90 3.60
N ALA A 162 19.37 -30.92 2.48
CA ALA A 162 19.27 -29.76 1.60
C ALA A 162 18.55 -28.57 2.25
N VAL A 163 17.65 -28.82 3.21
CA VAL A 163 16.87 -27.75 3.86
C VAL A 163 17.72 -26.96 4.85
N ASN A 164 18.65 -27.63 5.55
CA ASN A 164 19.65 -26.95 6.38
C ASN A 164 20.56 -26.04 5.55
N GLN A 165 20.95 -26.51 4.36
CA GLN A 165 21.76 -25.71 3.43
C GLN A 165 20.97 -24.50 2.92
N GLU A 166 19.73 -24.67 2.47
CA GLU A 166 18.89 -23.55 2.02
C GLU A 166 18.64 -22.53 3.14
N ALA A 167 18.41 -22.97 4.38
CA ALA A 167 18.27 -22.08 5.53
C ALA A 167 19.57 -21.31 5.83
N ALA A 168 20.73 -21.96 5.71
CA ALA A 168 22.04 -21.32 5.86
C ALA A 168 22.24 -20.22 4.80
N GLU A 169 21.92 -20.53 3.54
CA GLU A 169 22.04 -19.62 2.40
C GLU A 169 21.16 -18.37 2.61
N VAL A 170 19.91 -18.53 3.03
CA VAL A 170 19.00 -17.42 3.36
C VAL A 170 19.59 -16.52 4.44
N LEU A 171 20.11 -17.09 5.53
CA LEU A 171 20.70 -16.30 6.63
C LEU A 171 21.99 -15.59 6.21
N PHE A 172 22.78 -16.24 5.35
CA PHE A 172 23.99 -15.65 4.81
C PHE A 172 23.67 -14.44 3.91
N GLU A 173 22.64 -14.53 3.07
CA GLU A 173 22.17 -13.41 2.23
C GLU A 173 21.66 -12.22 3.06
N ILE A 174 21.07 -12.48 4.22
CA ILE A 174 20.64 -11.44 5.18
C ILE A 174 21.84 -10.80 5.91
N GLY A 175 23.05 -11.38 5.79
CA GLY A 175 24.30 -10.85 6.37
C GLY A 175 24.62 -11.38 7.77
N VAL A 176 24.05 -12.53 8.15
CA VAL A 176 24.33 -13.16 9.45
C VAL A 176 25.73 -13.81 9.41
N SER A 177 26.51 -13.65 10.48
CA SER A 177 27.84 -14.28 10.56
C SER A 177 27.76 -15.80 10.63
N GLU A 178 28.70 -16.51 10.01
CA GLU A 178 28.74 -17.99 9.93
C GLU A 178 28.60 -18.69 11.30
N GLN A 179 29.20 -18.13 12.34
CA GLN A 179 29.13 -18.66 13.71
C GLN A 179 27.70 -18.64 14.27
N THR A 180 26.94 -17.59 13.96
CA THR A 180 25.55 -17.42 14.36
C THR A 180 24.64 -18.32 13.52
N ILE A 181 24.91 -18.47 12.22
CA ILE A 181 24.16 -19.39 11.33
C ILE A 181 24.28 -20.83 11.85
N ALA A 182 25.50 -21.30 12.15
CA ALA A 182 25.72 -22.64 12.67
C ALA A 182 24.98 -22.89 14.00
N SER A 183 24.95 -21.88 14.89
CA SER A 183 24.24 -21.96 16.16
C SER A 183 22.72 -21.96 15.95
N PHE A 184 22.21 -21.07 15.10
CA PHE A 184 20.79 -20.96 14.77
C PHE A 184 20.24 -22.23 14.13
N LEU A 185 20.96 -22.80 13.16
CA LEU A 185 20.56 -24.06 12.52
C LEU A 185 20.56 -25.22 13.50
N LYS A 186 21.55 -25.29 14.41
CA LYS A 186 21.58 -26.32 15.45
C LYS A 186 20.37 -26.24 16.39
N ASP A 187 19.93 -25.03 16.74
CA ASP A 187 18.74 -24.83 17.55
C ASP A 187 17.46 -25.16 16.76
N LEU A 188 17.38 -24.77 15.48
CA LEU A 188 16.22 -25.06 14.62
C LEU A 188 16.11 -26.54 14.22
N ASP A 189 17.21 -27.28 14.16
CA ASP A 189 17.22 -28.72 13.83
C ASP A 189 16.45 -29.54 14.89
N THR A 190 16.33 -29.03 16.11
CA THR A 190 15.46 -29.61 17.15
C THR A 190 13.96 -29.50 16.84
N THR A 191 13.58 -28.60 15.93
CA THR A 191 12.19 -28.33 15.51
C THR A 191 12.06 -28.31 13.98
N PRO A 192 12.06 -29.48 13.30
CA PRO A 192 12.08 -29.56 11.84
C PRO A 192 10.90 -28.86 11.15
N LYS A 193 9.74 -28.74 11.81
CA LYS A 193 8.60 -27.97 11.28
C LYS A 193 8.95 -26.49 11.11
N ASN A 194 9.57 -25.89 12.12
CA ASN A 194 9.91 -24.46 12.12
C ASN A 194 10.99 -24.15 11.08
N LEU A 195 11.93 -25.08 10.89
CA LEU A 195 12.95 -24.98 9.84
C LEU A 195 12.32 -24.99 8.43
N ILE A 196 11.38 -25.91 8.18
CA ILE A 196 10.70 -25.98 6.89
C ILE A 196 9.87 -24.72 6.65
N ASP A 197 9.10 -24.27 7.65
CA ASP A 197 8.28 -23.06 7.52
C ASP A 197 9.16 -21.81 7.36
N PHE A 198 10.36 -21.77 7.99
CA PHE A 198 11.37 -20.73 7.75
C PHE A 198 11.85 -20.72 6.29
N VAL A 199 12.25 -21.87 5.75
CA VAL A 199 12.71 -21.96 4.35
C VAL A 199 11.59 -21.64 3.36
N ILE A 200 10.37 -22.10 3.62
CA ILE A 200 9.19 -21.80 2.79
C ILE A 200 8.92 -20.29 2.76
N ARG A 201 8.96 -19.63 3.92
CA ARG A 201 8.64 -18.21 4.05
C ARG A 201 9.77 -17.30 3.58
N PHE A 202 10.99 -17.52 4.07
CA PHE A 202 12.13 -16.63 3.81
C PHE A 202 12.98 -17.05 2.61
N GLY A 203 13.03 -18.35 2.29
CA GLY A 203 13.78 -18.85 1.13
C GLY A 203 12.98 -18.84 -0.17
N LYS A 204 11.70 -19.22 -0.12
CA LYS A 204 10.84 -19.26 -1.33
C LYS A 204 9.88 -18.07 -1.44
N GLY A 205 9.78 -17.22 -0.41
CA GLY A 205 8.89 -16.06 -0.40
C GLY A 205 7.41 -16.41 -0.43
N LEU A 206 7.03 -17.62 0.04
CA LEU A 206 5.64 -18.06 0.03
C LEU A 206 4.92 -17.49 1.24
N GLU A 207 4.13 -16.44 1.01
CA GLU A 207 3.24 -15.87 2.01
C GLU A 207 1.89 -16.58 2.02
N GLU A 208 1.36 -16.83 3.21
CA GLU A 208 0.06 -17.45 3.38
C GLU A 208 -1.06 -16.47 2.97
N PRO A 209 -1.93 -16.84 2.02
CA PRO A 209 -3.05 -16.01 1.64
C PRO A 209 -4.07 -15.95 2.77
N ALA A 210 -4.71 -14.79 2.95
CA ALA A 210 -5.74 -14.60 3.96
C ALA A 210 -6.97 -15.51 3.70
N GLU A 211 -7.44 -16.18 4.75
CA GLU A 211 -8.61 -17.06 4.67
C GLU A 211 -9.89 -16.28 4.31
N GLY A 212 -10.69 -16.83 3.39
CA GLY A 212 -11.97 -16.24 2.97
C GLY A 212 -11.85 -15.01 2.07
N ARG A 213 -10.63 -14.65 1.63
CA ARG A 213 -10.36 -13.52 0.74
C ARG A 213 -11.10 -13.63 -0.60
N GLU A 214 -11.39 -14.83 -1.08
CA GLU A 214 -11.92 -15.01 -2.42
C GLU A 214 -13.26 -14.29 -2.60
N PHE A 215 -14.15 -14.41 -1.62
CA PHE A 215 -15.45 -13.76 -1.65
C PHE A 215 -15.37 -12.26 -1.37
N THR A 216 -14.51 -11.83 -0.45
CA THR A 216 -14.35 -10.41 -0.15
C THR A 216 -13.82 -9.68 -1.37
N SER A 217 -12.81 -10.23 -2.05
CA SER A 217 -12.23 -9.66 -3.28
C SER A 217 -13.26 -9.57 -4.40
N ALA A 218 -14.07 -10.62 -4.59
CA ALA A 218 -15.12 -10.62 -5.59
C ALA A 218 -16.14 -9.50 -5.37
N LEU A 219 -16.60 -9.36 -4.13
CA LEU A 219 -17.62 -8.39 -3.76
C LEU A 219 -17.08 -6.97 -3.81
N THR A 220 -15.87 -6.72 -3.31
CA THR A 220 -15.27 -5.39 -3.27
C THR A 220 -14.99 -4.89 -4.67
N ILE A 221 -14.32 -5.67 -5.53
CA ILE A 221 -14.03 -5.26 -6.91
C ILE A 221 -15.33 -5.03 -7.69
N GLY A 222 -16.26 -5.99 -7.64
CA GLY A 222 -17.51 -5.91 -8.39
C GLY A 222 -18.38 -4.73 -7.97
N LEU A 223 -18.54 -4.48 -6.67
CA LEU A 223 -19.29 -3.33 -6.17
C LEU A 223 -18.60 -2.01 -6.49
N ALA A 224 -17.27 -1.91 -6.33
CA ALA A 224 -16.56 -0.68 -6.64
C ALA A 224 -16.65 -0.35 -8.13
N TYR A 225 -16.58 -1.35 -9.01
CA TYR A 225 -16.81 -1.19 -10.44
C TYR A 225 -18.23 -0.71 -10.74
N PHE A 226 -19.24 -1.36 -10.16
CA PHE A 226 -20.65 -0.98 -10.36
C PHE A 226 -20.93 0.46 -9.89
N LEU A 227 -20.43 0.82 -8.70
CA LEU A 227 -20.64 2.17 -8.15
C LEU A 227 -19.89 3.23 -8.95
N GLY A 228 -18.65 2.95 -9.36
CA GLY A 228 -17.86 3.83 -10.21
C GLY A 228 -18.52 4.06 -11.57
N GLY A 229 -18.97 2.99 -12.22
CA GLY A 229 -19.59 3.06 -13.54
C GLY A 229 -21.00 3.64 -13.57
N PHE A 230 -21.67 3.69 -12.42
CA PHE A 230 -22.96 4.36 -12.31
C PHE A 230 -22.81 5.89 -12.37
N VAL A 231 -21.66 6.44 -11.95
CA VAL A 231 -21.40 7.89 -11.95
C VAL A 231 -21.54 8.53 -13.35
N PRO A 232 -20.89 8.04 -14.42
CA PRO A 232 -21.04 8.63 -15.76
C PRO A 232 -22.45 8.51 -16.34
N LEU A 233 -23.25 7.54 -15.87
CA LEU A 233 -24.62 7.28 -16.31
C LEU A 233 -25.65 8.23 -15.68
N LEU A 234 -25.41 8.68 -14.44
CA LEU A 234 -26.35 9.52 -13.68
C LEU A 234 -26.91 10.71 -14.49
N PRO A 235 -26.11 11.52 -15.19
CA PRO A 235 -26.61 12.68 -15.95
C PRO A 235 -27.62 12.34 -17.05
N TYR A 236 -27.52 11.15 -17.65
CA TYR A 236 -28.41 10.72 -18.73
C TYR A 236 -29.84 10.43 -18.24
N PHE A 237 -30.02 10.10 -16.95
CA PHE A 237 -31.37 9.92 -16.36
C PHE A 237 -32.14 11.23 -16.21
N PHE A 238 -31.43 12.36 -16.06
CA PHE A 238 -32.05 13.66 -15.82
C PHE A 238 -32.10 14.56 -17.06
N CYS A 239 -31.32 14.24 -18.10
CA CYS A 239 -31.25 15.04 -19.33
C CYS A 239 -32.09 14.41 -20.46
N SER A 240 -33.09 15.14 -20.97
CA SER A 240 -33.89 14.70 -22.12
C SER A 240 -33.13 14.73 -23.45
N VAL A 241 -32.05 15.52 -23.53
CA VAL A 241 -31.22 15.68 -24.74
C VAL A 241 -29.86 15.02 -24.51
N VAL A 242 -29.50 14.06 -25.37
CA VAL A 242 -28.25 13.28 -25.28
C VAL A 242 -27.01 14.16 -25.23
N LYS A 243 -26.94 15.18 -26.09
CA LYS A 243 -25.79 16.09 -26.15
C LYS A 243 -25.58 16.84 -24.82
N THR A 244 -26.66 17.27 -24.19
CA THR A 244 -26.60 17.91 -22.87
C THR A 244 -26.20 16.89 -21.80
N GLY A 245 -26.75 15.68 -21.85
CA GLY A 245 -26.36 14.57 -20.95
C GLY A 245 -24.87 14.24 -21.04
N LEU A 246 -24.32 14.18 -22.25
CA LEU A 246 -22.89 13.97 -22.50
C LEU A 246 -22.04 15.08 -21.89
N ILE A 247 -22.35 16.35 -22.14
CA ILE A 247 -21.57 17.48 -21.61
C ILE A 247 -21.55 17.46 -20.08
N VAL A 248 -22.71 17.22 -19.45
CA VAL A 248 -22.80 17.13 -17.99
C VAL A 248 -22.02 15.91 -17.48
N SER A 249 -22.11 14.75 -18.14
CA SER A 249 -21.33 13.55 -17.80
C SER A 249 -19.83 13.79 -17.91
N VAL A 250 -19.35 14.44 -18.97
CA VAL A 250 -17.93 14.81 -19.12
C VAL A 250 -17.46 15.70 -17.96
N ILE A 251 -18.23 16.73 -17.58
CA ILE A 251 -17.86 17.61 -16.46
C ILE A 251 -17.81 16.84 -15.14
N VAL A 252 -18.83 16.03 -14.86
CA VAL A 252 -18.89 15.18 -13.66
C VAL A 252 -17.70 14.21 -13.62
N MET A 253 -17.35 13.61 -14.75
CA MET A 253 -16.26 12.64 -14.84
C MET A 253 -14.88 13.27 -14.74
N ILE A 254 -14.65 14.47 -15.28
CA ILE A 254 -13.39 15.21 -15.07
C ILE A 254 -13.17 15.43 -13.57
N VAL A 255 -14.19 15.90 -12.85
CA VAL A 255 -14.10 16.14 -11.41
C VAL A 255 -13.90 14.81 -10.66
N THR A 256 -14.69 13.78 -11.00
CA THR A 256 -14.65 12.48 -10.31
C THR A 256 -13.31 11.76 -10.52
N LEU A 257 -12.80 11.70 -11.76
CA LEU A 257 -11.50 11.09 -12.07
C LEU A 257 -10.35 11.81 -11.39
N PHE A 258 -10.40 13.15 -11.36
CA PHE A 258 -9.38 13.94 -10.67
C PHE A 258 -9.36 13.66 -9.17
N ILE A 259 -10.53 13.70 -8.51
CA ILE A 259 -10.66 13.41 -7.08
C ILE A 259 -10.24 11.97 -6.79
N PHE A 260 -10.67 11.02 -7.62
CA PHE A 260 -10.32 9.61 -7.45
C PHE A 260 -8.81 9.39 -7.58
N GLY A 261 -8.15 9.97 -8.60
CA GLY A 261 -6.70 9.91 -8.75
C GLY A 261 -5.98 10.51 -7.56
N TYR A 262 -6.43 11.66 -7.06
CA TYR A 262 -5.88 12.29 -5.87
C TYR A 262 -5.98 11.40 -4.62
N ILE A 263 -7.17 10.83 -4.37
CA ILE A 263 -7.43 9.97 -3.20
C ILE A 263 -6.63 8.67 -3.30
N LYS A 264 -6.66 8.00 -4.47
CA LYS A 264 -5.90 6.78 -4.73
C LYS A 264 -4.42 6.95 -4.39
N THR A 265 -3.81 8.05 -4.84
CA THR A 265 -2.40 8.35 -4.57
C THR A 265 -2.15 8.64 -3.10
N SER A 266 -3.04 9.38 -2.44
CA SER A 266 -2.91 9.66 -1.00
C SER A 266 -3.01 8.41 -0.15
N VAL A 267 -3.88 7.48 -0.52
CA VAL A 267 -4.05 6.20 0.18
C VAL A 267 -2.87 5.26 -0.10
N SER A 268 -2.42 5.18 -1.35
CA SER A 268 -1.42 4.19 -1.74
C SER A 268 0.01 4.56 -1.37
N LEU A 269 0.33 5.86 -1.25
CA LEU A 269 1.68 6.35 -0.95
C LEU A 269 1.81 6.97 0.45
N GLY A 270 0.74 6.99 1.25
CA GLY A 270 0.74 7.53 2.62
C GLY A 270 1.04 9.03 2.70
N GLU A 271 1.46 9.50 3.87
CA GLU A 271 1.68 10.92 4.17
C GLU A 271 2.95 11.50 3.51
N ASP A 272 3.90 10.66 3.12
CA ASP A 272 5.19 11.05 2.53
C ASP A 272 5.09 11.52 1.08
N CYS A 273 3.91 11.42 0.45
CA CYS A 273 3.75 11.88 -0.92
C CYS A 273 3.46 13.39 -0.99
N GLY A 274 4.42 14.13 -1.56
CA GLY A 274 4.28 15.55 -1.82
C GLY A 274 3.01 15.85 -2.63
N VAL A 275 2.30 16.93 -2.26
CA VAL A 275 1.03 17.35 -2.88
C VAL A 275 1.09 17.37 -4.41
N HIS A 276 2.23 17.77 -4.98
CA HIS A 276 2.46 17.80 -6.42
C HIS A 276 2.19 16.45 -7.12
N LYS A 277 2.60 15.33 -6.50
CA LYS A 277 2.39 13.99 -7.07
C LYS A 277 0.91 13.62 -7.09
N LYS A 278 0.15 13.96 -6.02
CA LYS A 278 -1.29 13.71 -5.94
C LYS A 278 -2.05 14.44 -7.05
N PHE A 279 -1.66 15.69 -7.33
CA PHE A 279 -2.23 16.46 -8.45
C PHE A 279 -1.88 15.85 -9.81
N ILE A 280 -0.63 15.44 -10.03
CA ILE A 280 -0.21 14.78 -11.28
C ILE A 280 -1.05 13.53 -11.55
N GLU A 281 -1.21 12.66 -10.54
CA GLU A 281 -1.97 11.41 -10.68
C GLU A 281 -3.47 11.67 -10.92
N GLY A 282 -4.02 12.71 -10.28
CA GLY A 282 -5.37 13.21 -10.59
C GLY A 282 -5.50 13.62 -12.07
N PHE A 283 -4.55 14.40 -12.59
CA PHE A 283 -4.53 14.78 -14.01
C PHE A 283 -4.33 13.58 -14.94
N GLN A 284 -3.50 12.60 -14.54
CA GLN A 284 -3.26 11.39 -15.29
C GLN A 284 -4.55 10.58 -15.44
N MET A 285 -5.34 10.42 -14.38
CA MET A 285 -6.63 9.73 -14.46
C MET A 285 -7.62 10.45 -15.39
N VAL A 286 -7.69 11.79 -15.32
CA VAL A 286 -8.52 12.58 -16.25
C VAL A 286 -8.07 12.38 -17.70
N LEU A 287 -6.76 12.37 -17.95
CA LEU A 287 -6.20 12.15 -19.28
C LEU A 287 -6.54 10.75 -19.80
N THR A 288 -6.37 9.71 -18.98
CA THR A 288 -6.73 8.34 -19.34
C THR A 288 -8.22 8.21 -19.68
N GLY A 289 -9.11 8.78 -18.85
CA GLY A 289 -10.54 8.80 -19.13
C GLY A 289 -10.91 9.58 -20.39
N SER A 290 -10.25 10.71 -20.63
CA SER A 290 -10.46 11.53 -21.84
C SER A 290 -10.03 10.80 -23.11
N VAL A 291 -8.89 10.11 -23.07
CA VAL A 291 -8.40 9.29 -24.19
C VAL A 291 -9.33 8.11 -24.46
N ALA A 292 -9.75 7.40 -23.42
CA ALA A 292 -10.68 6.27 -23.55
C ALA A 292 -12.03 6.71 -24.15
N ALA A 293 -12.63 7.77 -23.60
CA ALA A 293 -13.88 8.31 -24.10
C ALA A 293 -13.77 8.88 -25.52
N GLY A 294 -12.69 9.61 -25.81
CA GLY A 294 -12.43 10.13 -27.16
C GLY A 294 -12.26 9.02 -28.19
N ALA A 295 -11.56 7.93 -27.83
CA ALA A 295 -11.38 6.76 -28.69
C ALA A 295 -12.71 6.04 -28.94
N ALA A 296 -13.50 5.79 -27.90
CA ALA A 296 -14.80 5.13 -28.03
C ALA A 296 -15.79 5.97 -28.84
N TRP A 297 -15.88 7.27 -28.55
CA TRP A 297 -16.70 8.21 -29.32
C TRP A 297 -16.31 8.24 -30.80
N SER A 298 -15.00 8.35 -31.10
CA SER A 298 -14.51 8.39 -32.48
C SER A 298 -14.80 7.10 -33.22
N LEU A 299 -14.61 5.94 -32.57
CA LEU A 299 -14.87 4.63 -33.17
C LEU A 299 -16.35 4.48 -33.55
N VAL A 300 -17.27 4.79 -32.63
CA VAL A 300 -18.71 4.68 -32.89
C VAL A 300 -19.13 5.67 -33.98
N PHE A 301 -18.63 6.90 -33.92
CA PHE A 301 -18.91 7.92 -34.94
C PHE A 301 -18.44 7.50 -36.34
N LEU A 302 -17.27 6.87 -36.46
CA LEU A 302 -16.76 6.37 -37.74
C LEU A 302 -17.52 5.15 -38.29
N ILE A 303 -18.21 4.40 -37.44
CA ILE A 303 -19.01 3.24 -37.87
C ILE A 303 -20.39 3.70 -38.35
N ASP A 304 -20.97 4.73 -37.73
CA ASP A 304 -22.29 5.25 -38.07
C ASP A 304 -22.30 6.13 -39.34
N ASN A 305 -21.15 6.69 -39.71
CA ASN A 305 -21.02 7.78 -40.70
C ASN A 305 -20.17 7.38 -41.91
#